data_AF-A0A1D1W721-F1
#
_entry.id   AF-A0A1D1W721-F1
#
_cell.length_a   1.000
_cell.length_b   1.000
_cell.length_c   1.000
_cell.angle_alpha   90.00
_cell.angle_beta   90.00
_cell.angle_gamma   90.00
#
_symmetry.space_group_name_H-M   'P 1'
#
loop_
_entity.id
_entity.type
_entity.pdbx_description
1 polymer ?
#
loop_
_entity_poly.entity_id
_entity_poly.type
_entity_poly.pdbx_seq_one_letter_code
_entity_poly.pdbx_strand_id
1 'polypeptide(L)'
;MSLIDCEMPPLRFSGEIGKKLTFLYGNVNGIRSKSEKKADIVALVETWADNSTPDCLIADPEHYNLFRKDREGCKKQAGGGVAIAIKKGLQAVRMESLEVDGVEVMWIKMIACV
;
A
#
# COMPACT_ATOMS: atom_id res chain seq x y z
N MET A 1 -24.36 -11.23 16.28
CA MET A 1 -23.39 -10.11 16.39
C MET A 1 -23.22 -9.55 15.00
N SER A 2 -24.08 -8.60 14.62
CA SER A 2 -24.12 -8.02 13.28
C SER A 2 -23.00 -7.00 13.14
N LEU A 3 -22.20 -7.16 12.07
CA LEU A 3 -21.28 -6.13 11.60
C LEU A 3 -22.08 -4.85 11.38
N ILE A 4 -21.66 -3.77 12.04
CA ILE A 4 -22.19 -2.43 11.79
C ILE A 4 -21.77 -2.09 10.37
N ASP A 5 -22.75 -1.96 9.47
CA ASP A 5 -22.57 -1.33 8.17
C ASP A 5 -22.18 0.13 8.41
N CYS A 6 -20.87 0.37 8.49
CA CYS A 6 -20.31 1.70 8.59
C CYS A 6 -20.35 2.32 7.19
N GLU A 7 -21.55 2.66 6.72
CA GLU A 7 -21.71 3.50 5.54
C GLU A 7 -21.08 4.86 5.86
N MET A 8 -19.91 5.12 5.27
CA MET A 8 -19.30 6.45 5.31
C MET A 8 -20.28 7.42 4.65
N PRO A 9 -20.77 8.45 5.37
CA PRO A 9 -21.64 9.45 4.77
C PRO A 9 -20.90 10.10 3.60
N PRO A 10 -21.59 10.43 2.49
CA PRO A 10 -20.95 11.03 1.34
C PRO A 10 -20.29 12.34 1.77
N LEU A 11 -18.96 12.37 1.71
CA LEU A 11 -18.15 13.57 1.94
C LEU A 11 -18.58 14.62 0.92
N ARG A 12 -19.39 15.60 1.35
CA ARG A 12 -19.76 16.77 0.56
C ARG A 12 -18.58 17.74 0.57
N PHE A 13 -17.68 17.56 -0.39
CA PHE A 13 -16.61 18.51 -0.64
C PHE A 13 -17.18 19.75 -1.34
N SER A 14 -17.10 20.92 -0.71
CA SER A 14 -17.62 22.21 -1.22
C SER A 14 -16.55 23.09 -1.88
N GLY A 15 -15.32 22.60 -1.99
CA GLY A 15 -14.23 23.26 -2.72
C GLY A 15 -14.14 22.80 -4.18
N GLU A 16 -13.33 23.49 -4.98
CA GLU A 16 -12.96 23.00 -6.31
C GLU A 16 -12.14 21.71 -6.17
N ILE A 17 -12.56 20.63 -6.84
CA ILE A 17 -11.80 19.38 -6.86
C ILE A 17 -10.49 19.66 -7.61
N GLY A 18 -9.38 19.76 -6.87
CA GLY A 18 -8.05 19.90 -7.46
C GLY A 18 -7.69 18.67 -8.30
N LYS A 19 -7.21 17.60 -7.65
CA LYS A 19 -6.87 16.34 -8.32
C LYS A 19 -7.54 15.15 -7.62
N LYS A 20 -8.28 14.35 -8.37
CA LYS A 20 -8.80 13.07 -7.86
C LYS A 20 -7.65 12.07 -7.79
N LEU A 21 -7.46 11.45 -6.62
CA LEU A 21 -6.53 10.35 -6.42
C LEU A 21 -7.29 9.03 -6.40
N THR A 22 -6.75 8.04 -7.08
CA THR A 22 -7.28 6.68 -7.10
C THR A 22 -6.50 5.79 -6.14
N PHE A 23 -7.20 5.09 -5.27
CA PHE A 23 -6.63 4.15 -4.30
C PHE A 23 -7.11 2.74 -4.60
N LEU A 24 -6.21 1.79 -4.62
CA LEU A 24 -6.52 0.37 -4.78
C LEU A 24 -5.93 -0.42 -3.62
N TYR A 25 -6.77 -1.19 -2.95
CA TYR A 25 -6.36 -2.16 -1.94
C TYR A 25 -6.56 -3.59 -2.48
N GLY A 26 -5.65 -4.50 -2.15
CA GLY A 26 -5.85 -5.92 -2.46
C GLY A 26 -4.95 -6.85 -1.66
N ASN A 27 -5.55 -7.89 -1.10
CA ASN A 27 -4.82 -9.07 -0.65
C ASN A 27 -4.40 -9.89 -1.89
N VAL A 28 -3.10 -10.18 -2.02
CA VAL A 28 -2.56 -10.87 -3.20
C VAL A 28 -2.22 -12.35 -2.96
N ASN A 29 -2.26 -12.84 -1.72
CA ASN A 29 -1.93 -14.23 -1.35
C ASN A 29 -0.66 -14.75 -2.07
N GLY A 30 0.41 -13.96 -1.99
CA GLY A 30 1.67 -14.15 -2.69
C GLY A 30 1.71 -13.41 -4.03
N ILE A 31 2.74 -12.58 -4.22
CA ILE A 31 2.97 -11.88 -5.49
C ILE A 31 3.42 -12.90 -6.54
N ARG A 32 2.60 -13.05 -7.59
CA ARG A 32 2.87 -13.99 -8.71
C ARG A 32 3.31 -13.29 -9.99
N SER A 33 2.89 -12.04 -10.21
CA SER A 33 3.27 -11.23 -11.37
C SER A 33 2.87 -9.76 -11.19
N LYS A 34 3.46 -8.87 -12.02
CA LYS A 34 3.03 -7.48 -12.16
C LYS A 34 1.57 -7.43 -12.60
N SER A 35 0.64 -7.27 -11.67
CA SER A 35 -0.70 -6.80 -12.03
C SER A 35 -0.59 -5.31 -12.34
N GLU A 36 -0.93 -4.88 -13.55
CA GLU A 36 -1.00 -3.47 -13.93
C GLU A 36 -2.10 -2.75 -13.13
N LYS A 37 -1.76 -2.30 -11.93
CA LYS A 37 -2.67 -1.56 -11.07
C LYS A 37 -2.61 -0.10 -11.50
N LYS A 38 -3.62 0.35 -12.26
CA LYS A 38 -3.76 1.73 -12.77
C LYS A 38 -4.32 2.69 -11.71
N ALA A 39 -3.80 2.62 -10.48
CA ALA A 39 -4.21 3.49 -9.37
C ALA A 39 -3.05 4.38 -8.95
N ASP A 40 -3.34 5.58 -8.46
CA ASP A 40 -2.31 6.51 -7.99
C ASP A 40 -1.61 5.99 -6.72
N ILE A 41 -2.33 5.23 -5.89
CA ILE A 41 -1.83 4.57 -4.70
C ILE A 41 -2.37 3.13 -4.69
N VAL A 42 -1.48 2.18 -4.43
CA VAL A 42 -1.78 0.75 -4.40
C VAL A 42 -1.29 0.17 -3.09
N ALA A 43 -2.18 -0.37 -2.26
CA ALA A 43 -1.86 -1.02 -0.99
C ALA A 43 -2.12 -2.53 -1.07
N LEU A 44 -1.08 -3.33 -0.81
CA LEU A 44 -1.09 -4.79 -0.91
C LEU A 44 -0.77 -5.42 0.44
N VAL A 45 -1.47 -6.51 0.74
CA VAL A 45 -1.22 -7.36 1.92
C VAL A 45 -1.05 -8.80 1.47
N GLU A 46 -0.46 -9.63 2.33
CA GLU A 46 -0.12 -11.02 2.02
C GLU A 46 0.76 -11.08 0.76
N THR A 47 1.77 -10.21 0.69
CA THR A 47 2.70 -10.17 -0.45
C THR A 47 3.58 -11.42 -0.53
N TRP A 48 3.87 -12.00 0.64
CA TRP A 48 4.78 -13.15 0.84
C TRP A 48 6.15 -12.92 0.23
N ALA A 49 6.51 -11.67 0.09
CA ALA A 49 7.76 -11.24 -0.49
C ALA A 49 8.84 -11.20 0.60
N ASP A 50 10.09 -11.32 0.18
CA ASP A 50 11.27 -11.26 1.04
C ASP A 50 12.39 -10.45 0.40
N ASN A 51 13.55 -10.37 1.07
CA ASN A 51 14.75 -9.68 0.59
C ASN A 51 15.29 -10.23 -0.75
N SER A 52 14.88 -11.43 -1.17
CA SER A 52 15.23 -11.99 -2.48
C SER A 52 14.23 -11.62 -3.58
N THR A 53 13.03 -11.17 -3.21
CA THR A 53 11.95 -10.80 -4.14
C THR A 53 12.23 -9.43 -4.76
N PRO A 54 12.49 -9.34 -6.08
CA PRO A 54 12.75 -8.07 -6.74
C PRO A 54 11.53 -7.14 -6.69
N ASP A 55 11.74 -5.87 -6.39
CA ASP A 55 10.67 -4.86 -6.34
C ASP A 55 9.91 -4.73 -7.66
N CYS A 56 10.58 -4.98 -8.79
CA CYS A 56 9.96 -4.97 -10.10
C CYS A 56 8.89 -6.06 -10.28
N LEU A 57 8.85 -7.11 -9.45
CA LEU A 57 7.73 -8.07 -9.46
C LEU A 57 6.48 -7.51 -8.77
N ILE A 58 6.66 -6.53 -7.88
CA ILE A 58 5.60 -5.95 -7.04
C ILE A 58 5.01 -4.71 -7.71
N ALA A 59 5.87 -3.80 -8.16
CA ALA A 59 5.48 -2.53 -8.76
C ALA A 59 6.45 -2.16 -9.89
N ASP A 60 5.94 -1.45 -10.90
CA ASP A 60 6.77 -1.01 -12.00
C ASP A 60 7.66 0.18 -11.60
N PRO A 61 9.00 0.02 -11.56
CA PRO A 61 9.89 1.04 -11.02
C PRO A 61 9.95 2.30 -11.88
N GLU A 62 9.46 2.28 -13.13
CA GLU A 62 9.34 3.49 -13.95
C GLU A 62 8.18 4.37 -13.49
N HIS A 63 7.09 3.77 -13.00
CA HIS A 63 5.84 4.46 -12.71
C HIS A 63 5.55 4.63 -11.21
N TYR A 64 6.15 3.81 -10.34
CA TYR A 64 5.86 3.80 -8.92
C TYR A 64 7.12 3.86 -8.06
N ASN A 65 6.98 4.52 -6.91
CA ASN A 65 7.86 4.36 -5.75
C ASN A 65 7.27 3.29 -4.84
N LEU A 66 8.02 2.25 -4.53
CA LEU A 66 7.57 1.13 -3.70
C LEU A 66 8.06 1.30 -2.26
N PHE A 67 7.14 1.14 -1.31
CA PHE A 67 7.44 0.93 0.10
C PHE A 67 6.94 -0.45 0.49
N ARG A 68 7.73 -1.21 1.23
CA ARG A 68 7.33 -2.54 1.70
C ARG A 68 7.88 -2.87 3.07
N LYS A 69 7.19 -3.77 3.75
CA LYS A 69 7.60 -4.39 5.00
C LYS A 69 7.37 -5.88 4.85
N ASP A 70 8.46 -6.60 4.68
CA ASP A 70 8.45 -8.06 4.56
C ASP A 70 8.39 -8.70 5.95
N ARG A 71 7.92 -9.94 6.02
CA ARG A 71 7.94 -10.71 7.27
C ARG A 71 9.35 -11.26 7.50
N GLU A 72 10.04 -10.77 8.51
CA GLU A 72 11.33 -11.32 8.93
C GLU A 72 11.18 -12.42 10.01
N GLY A 73 12.12 -13.39 10.03
CA GLY A 73 12.35 -14.26 11.18
C GLY A 73 11.38 -15.42 11.42
N CYS A 74 10.35 -15.61 10.61
CA CYS A 74 9.40 -16.71 10.78
C CYS A 74 9.69 -17.90 9.85
N LYS A 75 10.03 -19.05 10.43
CA LYS A 75 10.14 -20.37 9.73
C LYS A 75 8.80 -20.89 9.16
N LYS A 76 7.70 -20.13 9.26
CA LYS A 76 6.43 -20.48 8.63
C LYS A 76 6.53 -20.16 7.14
N GLN A 77 6.48 -21.21 6.33
CA GLN A 77 6.83 -21.27 4.91
C GLN A 77 5.96 -20.43 3.94
N ALA A 78 4.99 -19.64 4.41
CA ALA A 78 4.20 -18.73 3.57
C ALA A 78 3.40 -17.77 4.46
N GLY A 79 3.15 -16.53 4.01
CA GLY A 79 2.26 -15.61 4.73
C GLY A 79 2.86 -14.25 5.04
N GLY A 80 2.01 -13.22 5.03
CA GLY A 80 2.30 -11.89 5.54
C GLY A 80 2.96 -10.94 4.54
N GLY A 81 3.49 -9.86 5.10
CA GLY A 81 4.15 -8.79 4.37
C GLY A 81 3.16 -7.81 3.74
N VAL A 82 3.50 -6.54 3.78
CA VAL A 82 2.69 -5.44 3.25
C VAL A 82 3.51 -4.56 2.31
N ALA A 83 2.87 -4.03 1.27
CA ALA A 83 3.50 -3.14 0.31
C ALA A 83 2.55 -2.00 -0.07
N ILE A 84 3.09 -0.80 -0.25
CA ILE A 84 2.38 0.35 -0.79
C ILE A 84 3.20 0.90 -1.96
N ALA A 85 2.64 0.85 -3.16
CA ALA A 85 3.21 1.46 -4.35
C ALA A 85 2.50 2.80 -4.62
N ILE A 86 3.29 3.84 -4.81
CA ILE A 86 2.80 5.22 -4.97
C ILE A 86 3.29 5.75 -6.30
N LYS A 87 2.37 6.25 -7.12
CA LYS A 87 2.69 6.74 -8.45
C LYS A 87 3.71 7.87 -8.37
N LYS A 88 4.74 7.80 -9.20
CA LYS A 88 5.77 8.84 -9.28
C LYS A 88 5.13 10.20 -9.57
N GLY A 89 5.73 11.24 -8.99
CA GLY A 89 5.20 12.60 -9.00
C GLY A 89 4.26 12.90 -7.83
N LEU A 90 3.79 11.89 -7.10
CA LEU A 90 3.22 12.10 -5.76
C LEU A 90 4.33 12.08 -4.72
N GLN A 91 4.29 13.05 -3.81
CA GLN A 91 5.22 13.12 -2.69
C GLN A 91 4.68 12.28 -1.53
N ALA A 92 5.51 11.36 -1.05
CA ALA A 92 5.17 10.46 0.04
C ALA A 92 6.40 10.13 0.87
N VAL A 93 6.21 9.96 2.18
CA VAL A 93 7.28 9.61 3.13
C VAL A 93 6.78 8.48 4.03
N ARG A 94 7.60 7.44 4.22
CA ARG A 94 7.33 6.38 5.20
C ARG A 94 7.56 6.90 6.61
N MET A 95 6.57 6.69 7.47
CA MET A 95 6.56 7.15 8.86
C MET A 95 6.88 5.97 9.79
N GLU A 96 8.14 5.51 9.76
CA GLU A 96 8.58 4.35 10.56
C GLU A 96 8.37 4.55 12.06
N SER A 97 8.42 5.79 12.56
CA SER A 97 8.15 6.11 13.97
C SER A 97 6.72 5.83 14.44
N LEU A 98 5.78 5.60 13.51
CA LEU A 98 4.40 5.22 13.81
C LEU A 98 4.16 3.70 13.65
N GLU A 99 5.17 2.96 13.17
CA GLU A 99 5.07 1.52 13.06
C GLU A 99 5.26 0.85 14.43
N VAL A 100 4.57 -0.28 14.61
CA VAL A 100 4.65 -1.07 15.84
C VAL A 100 5.48 -2.32 15.55
N ASP A 101 6.48 -2.57 16.39
CA ASP A 101 7.32 -3.76 16.29
C ASP A 101 6.49 -5.05 16.40
N GLY A 102 6.83 -6.04 15.59
CA GLY A 102 6.08 -7.30 15.51
C GLY A 102 4.74 -7.20 14.78
N VAL A 103 4.33 -6.02 14.30
CA VAL A 103 3.13 -5.82 13.49
C VAL A 103 3.51 -5.44 12.06
N GLU A 104 2.89 -6.12 11.10
CA GLU A 104 2.99 -5.80 9.66
C GLU A 104 2.08 -4.61 9.31
N VAL A 105 2.41 -3.46 9.90
CA VAL A 105 1.78 -2.16 9.63
C VAL A 105 2.80 -1.25 8.98
N MET A 106 2.35 -0.46 8.02
CA MET A 106 3.15 0.55 7.35
C MET A 106 2.37 1.86 7.27
N TRP A 107 3.01 2.95 7.68
CA TRP A 107 2.43 4.28 7.65
C TRP A 107 3.10 5.11 6.57
N ILE A 108 2.29 5.69 5.69
CA ILE A 108 2.75 6.62 4.66
C ILE A 108 2.08 7.97 4.87
N LYS A 109 2.89 9.03 4.93
CA LYS A 109 2.42 10.42 4.88
C LYS A 109 2.44 10.89 3.43
N MET A 110 1.27 11.23 2.90
CA MET A 110 1.12 11.90 1.61
C MET A 110 1.31 13.42 1.78
N ILE A 111 2.08 14.04 0.89
CA ILE A 111 2.28 15.49 0.87
C ILE A 111 1.54 16.04 -0.35
N ALA A 112 0.49 16.82 -0.10
CA ALA A 112 -0.22 17.59 -1.11
C ALA A 112 0.18 19.06 -0.97
N CYS A 113 0.73 19.65 -2.02
CA CYS A 113 0.85 21.10 -2.10
C CYS A 113 -0.56 21.67 -2.36
N VAL A 114 -1.03 22.50 -1.44
CA VAL A 114 -2.30 23.24 -1.54
C VAL A 114 -2.04 24.56 -2.27
#